data_AF-A0A2R6EEI3-F1
#
_entry.id   AF-A0A2R6EEI3-F1
#
_cell.length_a   1.000
_cell.length_b   1.000
_cell.length_c   1.000
_cell.angle_alpha   90.00
_cell.angle_beta   90.00
_cell.angle_gamma   90.00
#
_symmetry.space_group_name_H-M   'P 1'
#
loop_
_entity.id
_entity.type
_entity.pdbx_description
1 polymer ?
#
loop_
_entity_poly.entity_id
_entity_poly.type
_entity_poly.pdbx_seq_one_letter_code
_entity_poly.pdbx_strand_id
1 'polypeptide(L)'
;MTGPETATLQRLQGGTKWHCPGVACRYVASADLSLSGERREVYWDGDQVRASDDDEPVALANVCNHCQHQLGWTSAEERFAAARRRHGSRQRESGTRPPWRGED
;
A
#
# COMPACT_ATOMS: atom_id res chain seq x y z
N MET A 1 -10.06 -18.70 -16.08
CA MET A 1 -9.25 -17.58 -16.58
C MET A 1 -8.99 -16.66 -15.40
N THR A 2 -7.75 -16.48 -14.97
CA THR A 2 -7.42 -15.35 -14.08
C THR A 2 -5.96 -15.01 -14.34
N GLY A 3 -5.72 -14.25 -15.42
CA GLY A 3 -4.47 -13.50 -15.57
C GLY A 3 -4.37 -12.43 -14.48
N PRO A 4 -3.23 -11.73 -14.39
CA PRO A 4 -3.07 -10.64 -13.44
C PRO A 4 -4.19 -9.60 -13.65
N GLU A 5 -4.87 -9.20 -12.56
CA GLU A 5 -5.89 -8.16 -12.64
C GLU A 5 -5.22 -6.85 -13.04
N THR A 6 -5.56 -6.36 -14.23
CA THR A 6 -5.09 -5.07 -14.73
C THR A 6 -5.97 -3.94 -14.18
N ALA A 7 -5.35 -2.80 -13.91
CA ALA A 7 -6.01 -1.58 -13.48
C ALA A 7 -5.46 -0.40 -14.28
N THR A 8 -6.34 0.53 -14.63
CA THR A 8 -5.90 1.78 -15.26
C THR A 8 -5.59 2.81 -14.20
N LEU A 9 -4.41 3.43 -14.29
CA LEU A 9 -4.06 4.62 -13.53
C LEU A 9 -3.92 5.83 -14.46
N GLN A 10 -4.14 7.01 -13.90
CA GLN A 10 -4.04 8.30 -14.56
C GLN A 10 -3.18 9.23 -13.71
N ARG A 11 -2.25 9.93 -14.33
CA ARG A 11 -1.27 10.76 -13.62
C ARG A 11 -1.94 12.03 -13.09
N LEU A 12 -1.56 12.47 -11.89
CA LEU A 12 -1.98 13.78 -11.36
C LEU A 12 -1.25 14.90 -12.13
N GLN A 13 -2.00 15.94 -12.50
CA GLN A 13 -1.46 17.10 -13.19
C GLN A 13 -0.37 17.78 -12.34
N GLY A 14 0.76 18.09 -12.97
CA GLY A 14 1.89 18.76 -12.30
C GLY A 14 2.70 17.87 -11.35
N GLY A 15 2.45 16.55 -11.31
CA GLY A 15 3.15 15.64 -10.40
C GLY A 15 3.66 14.36 -11.06
N THR A 16 4.22 13.47 -10.23
CA THR A 16 4.66 12.12 -10.60
C THR A 16 3.74 11.03 -10.04
N LYS A 17 2.66 11.44 -9.36
CA LYS A 17 1.74 10.53 -8.71
C LYS A 17 0.71 9.97 -9.69
N TRP A 18 0.42 8.69 -9.57
CA TRP A 18 -0.61 7.97 -10.30
C TRP A 18 -1.86 7.79 -9.44
N HIS A 19 -3.03 7.89 -10.07
CA HIS A 19 -4.33 7.85 -9.40
C HIS A 19 -5.36 7.08 -10.22
N CYS A 20 -6.37 6.53 -9.55
CA CYS A 20 -7.49 5.85 -10.17
C CYS A 20 -8.30 6.89 -10.97
N PRO A 21 -8.66 6.60 -12.23
CA PRO A 21 -9.53 7.48 -12.99
C PRO A 21 -10.90 7.57 -12.31
N GLY A 22 -11.54 8.74 -12.39
CA GLY A 22 -12.90 8.94 -11.88
C GLY A 22 -13.03 9.10 -10.36
N VAL A 23 -11.93 9.13 -9.61
CA VAL A 23 -11.93 9.43 -8.17
C VAL A 23 -11.16 10.72 -7.92
N ALA A 24 -11.76 11.66 -7.19
CA ALA A 24 -11.10 12.91 -6.80
C ALA A 24 -9.98 12.63 -5.78
N CYS A 25 -8.76 13.08 -6.08
CA CYS A 25 -7.60 12.89 -5.22
C CYS A 25 -7.57 13.95 -4.11
N ARG A 26 -8.04 13.60 -2.90
CA ARG A 26 -8.01 14.50 -1.72
C ARG A 26 -6.72 14.42 -0.90
N TYR A 27 -5.59 14.07 -1.53
CA TYR A 27 -4.36 13.70 -0.82
C TYR A 27 -3.67 14.87 -0.10
N VAL A 28 -4.04 16.11 -0.43
CA VAL A 28 -3.65 17.30 0.33
C VAL A 28 -4.94 18.05 0.62
N ALA A 29 -5.24 18.29 1.90
CA ALA A 29 -6.48 18.93 2.37
C ALA A 29 -6.72 20.35 1.81
N SER A 30 -5.90 20.83 0.88
CA SER A 30 -5.88 22.17 0.31
C SER A 30 -5.79 22.22 -1.23
N ALA A 31 -5.78 21.09 -1.96
CA ALA A 31 -5.82 21.13 -3.42
C ALA A 31 -6.49 19.90 -4.03
N ASP A 32 -7.63 20.09 -4.69
CA ASP A 32 -8.13 19.16 -5.70
C ASP A 32 -7.14 19.17 -6.87
N LEU A 33 -6.26 18.17 -6.92
CA LEU A 33 -5.35 18.00 -8.05
C LEU A 33 -6.10 17.32 -9.19
N SER A 34 -6.23 18.03 -10.30
CA SER A 34 -6.79 17.51 -11.55
C SER A 34 -5.98 16.32 -12.06
N LEU A 35 -6.67 15.39 -12.73
CA LEU A 35 -6.04 14.32 -13.48
C LEU A 35 -5.48 14.90 -14.79
N SER A 36 -4.25 14.50 -15.16
CA SER A 36 -3.67 14.81 -16.47
C SER A 36 -4.27 13.91 -17.56
N GLY A 37 -3.95 14.14 -18.82
CA GLY A 37 -4.34 13.23 -19.92
C GLY A 37 -3.57 11.90 -19.95
N GLU A 38 -2.48 11.80 -19.19
CA GLU A 38 -1.59 10.63 -19.21
C GLU A 38 -2.21 9.47 -18.41
N ARG A 39 -2.47 8.35 -19.11
CA ARG A 39 -2.99 7.12 -18.54
C ARG A 39 -2.01 5.98 -18.78
N ARG A 40 -1.98 5.04 -17.86
CA ARG A 40 -1.14 3.84 -17.93
C ARG A 40 -1.94 2.66 -17.39
N GLU A 41 -1.96 1.57 -18.16
CA GLU A 41 -2.48 0.31 -17.66
C GLU A 41 -1.38 -0.39 -16.88
N VAL A 42 -1.73 -0.91 -15.70
CA VAL A 42 -0.78 -1.54 -14.79
C VAL A 42 -1.37 -2.81 -14.21
N TYR A 43 -0.51 -3.69 -13.73
CA TYR A 43 -0.90 -4.88 -13.00
C TYR A 43 0.03 -5.10 -11.81
N TRP A 44 -0.43 -5.90 -10.85
CA TRP A 44 0.36 -6.32 -9.70
C TRP A 44 0.96 -7.70 -9.96
N ASP A 45 2.29 -7.82 -9.94
CA ASP A 45 3.00 -9.09 -10.19
C ASP A 45 3.19 -9.95 -8.93
N GLY A 46 2.75 -9.44 -7.76
CA GLY A 46 2.95 -10.06 -6.45
C GLY A 46 3.92 -9.29 -5.54
N ASP A 47 4.84 -8.54 -6.14
CA ASP A 47 5.87 -7.76 -5.44
C ASP A 47 5.84 -6.27 -5.78
N GLN A 48 5.60 -5.94 -7.06
CA GLN A 48 5.60 -4.59 -7.59
C GLN A 48 4.44 -4.35 -8.57
N VAL A 49 4.18 -3.07 -8.82
CA VAL A 49 3.28 -2.62 -9.89
C VAL A 49 4.09 -2.55 -11.19
N ARG A 50 3.58 -3.10 -12.28
CA ARG A 50 4.21 -3.03 -13.62
C ARG A 50 3.25 -2.47 -14.64
N ALA A 51 3.77 -1.76 -15.64
CA ALA A 51 2.99 -1.33 -16.79
C ALA A 51 2.63 -2.54 -17.68
N SER A 52 1.39 -2.61 -18.18
CA SER A 52 0.97 -3.71 -19.07
C SER A 52 1.57 -3.60 -20.47
N ASP A 53 1.91 -2.38 -20.92
CA ASP A 53 2.39 -2.14 -22.28
C ASP A 53 3.87 -2.49 -22.49
N ASP A 54 4.70 -2.22 -21.47
CA ASP A 54 6.16 -2.24 -21.56
C ASP A 54 6.84 -2.99 -20.39
N ASP A 55 6.06 -3.54 -19.47
CA ASP A 55 6.53 -4.22 -18.25
C ASP A 55 7.44 -3.36 -17.34
N GLU A 56 7.53 -2.04 -17.55
CA GLU A 56 8.34 -1.19 -16.69
C GLU A 56 7.78 -1.13 -15.26
N PRO A 57 8.67 -1.15 -14.24
CA PRO A 57 8.26 -1.04 -12.86
C PRO A 57 7.70 0.35 -12.57
N VAL A 58 6.51 0.38 -11.98
CA VAL A 58 5.91 1.59 -11.41
C VAL A 58 6.13 1.55 -9.91
N ALA A 59 6.92 2.48 -9.39
CA ALA A 59 7.15 2.55 -7.95
C ALA A 59 5.83 2.68 -7.20
N LEU A 60 5.53 1.75 -6.29
CA LEU A 60 4.28 1.74 -5.53
C LEU A 60 4.10 3.06 -4.75
N ALA A 61 5.21 3.64 -4.25
CA ALA A 61 5.22 4.95 -3.61
C ALA A 61 4.69 6.09 -4.51
N ASN A 62 4.74 5.94 -5.84
CA ASN A 62 4.17 6.90 -6.78
C ASN A 62 2.68 6.69 -7.04
N VAL A 63 2.07 5.59 -6.59
CA VAL A 63 0.62 5.38 -6.65
C VAL A 63 -0.03 6.05 -5.43
N CYS A 64 -1.18 6.71 -5.59
CA CYS A 64 -1.93 7.26 -4.47
C CYS A 64 -2.35 6.17 -3.46
N ASN A 65 -2.17 6.40 -2.16
CA ASN A 65 -2.51 5.42 -1.12
C ASN A 65 -3.99 4.98 -1.16
N HIS A 66 -4.90 5.88 -1.54
CA HIS A 66 -6.30 5.52 -1.71
C HIS A 66 -6.49 4.44 -2.78
N CYS A 67 -5.79 4.56 -3.90
CA CYS A 67 -5.81 3.59 -4.98
C CYS A 67 -5.10 2.29 -4.62
N GLN A 68 -3.95 2.38 -3.95
CA GLN A 68 -3.27 1.21 -3.41
C GLN A 68 -4.21 0.40 -2.50
N HIS A 69 -4.94 1.06 -1.60
CA HIS A 69 -5.89 0.40 -0.70
C HIS A 69 -7.10 -0.19 -1.43
N GLN A 70 -7.70 0.53 -2.39
CA GLN A 70 -8.82 0.00 -3.18
C GLN A 70 -8.42 -1.24 -4.00
N LEU A 71 -7.21 -1.25 -4.53
CA LEU A 71 -6.69 -2.33 -5.38
C LEU A 71 -6.01 -3.45 -4.57
N GLY A 72 -5.94 -3.32 -3.23
CA GLY A 72 -5.29 -4.29 -2.36
C GLY A 72 -3.77 -4.37 -2.52
N TRP A 73 -3.16 -3.39 -3.18
CA TRP A 73 -1.71 -3.34 -3.40
C TRP A 73 -1.06 -2.79 -2.15
N THR A 74 -0.36 -3.66 -1.43
CA THR A 74 0.35 -3.29 -0.20
C THR A 74 1.81 -3.63 -0.35
N SER A 75 2.68 -2.72 0.12
CA SER A 75 4.12 -2.95 0.12
C SER A 75 4.46 -4.22 0.90
N ALA A 76 5.57 -4.88 0.55
CA ALA A 76 6.06 -6.04 1.31
C ALA A 76 6.28 -5.68 2.78
N GLU A 77 6.79 -4.47 3.06
CA GLU A 77 6.99 -3.97 4.42
C GLU A 77 5.68 -3.85 5.22
N GLU A 78 4.61 -3.32 4.61
CA GLU A 78 3.29 -3.27 5.25
C GLU A 78 2.66 -4.65 5.42
N ARG A 79 2.87 -5.58 4.47
CA ARG A 79 2.47 -6.99 4.61
C ARG A 79 3.18 -7.64 5.80
N PHE A 80 4.48 -7.44 5.95
CA PHE A 80 5.25 -7.94 7.10
C PHE A 80 4.91 -7.20 8.40
N ALA A 81 4.59 -5.91 8.38
CA ALA A 81 4.13 -5.16 9.56
C ALA A 81 2.72 -5.62 10.02
N ALA A 82 1.82 -5.90 9.07
CA ALA A 82 0.51 -6.48 9.36
C ALA A 82 0.62 -7.91 9.91
N ALA A 83 1.51 -8.73 9.35
CA ALA A 83 1.82 -10.06 9.90
C ALA A 83 2.36 -9.97 11.33
N ARG A 84 3.34 -9.08 11.59
CA ARG A 84 3.87 -8.83 12.94
C ARG A 84 2.79 -8.40 13.94
N ARG A 85 1.84 -7.55 13.54
CA ARG A 85 0.70 -7.14 14.39
C ARG A 85 -0.28 -8.29 14.68
N ARG A 86 -0.53 -9.19 13.71
CA ARG A 86 -1.35 -10.39 13.90
C ARG A 86 -0.68 -11.44 14.80
N HIS A 87 0.64 -11.52 14.79
CA HIS A 87 1.41 -12.42 15.67
C HIS A 87 1.73 -11.81 17.04
N GLY A 88 1.66 -10.47 17.19
CA GLY A 88 1.90 -9.78 18.46
C GLY A 88 0.74 -9.83 19.46
N SER A 89 -0.46 -10.27 19.07
CA SER A 89 -1.63 -10.34 19.97
C SER A 89 -1.69 -11.58 20.85
N ARG A 90 -0.71 -12.50 20.79
CA ARG A 90 -0.75 -13.76 21.55
C ARG A 90 0.44 -14.06 22.47
N GLN A 91 1.29 -13.08 22.82
CA GLN A 91 2.31 -13.36 23.83
C GLN A 91 2.88 -12.13 24.55
N ARG A 92 2.31 -11.81 25.72
CA ARG A 92 3.02 -11.69 27.02
C ARG A 92 2.04 -11.37 28.16
N GLU A 93 1.17 -12.33 28.48
CA GLU A 93 0.83 -12.56 29.88
C GLU A 93 1.73 -13.70 30.35
N SER A 94 2.93 -13.36 30.79
CA SER A 94 3.84 -14.33 31.40
C SER A 94 4.58 -13.65 32.54
N GLY A 95 4.10 -13.92 33.74
CA GLY A 95 4.87 -13.84 34.97
C GLY A 95 4.67 -12.57 35.77
N THR A 96 3.54 -12.48 36.48
CA THR A 96 3.53 -11.81 37.79
C THR A 96 4.66 -12.40 38.62
N ARG A 97 5.75 -11.64 38.80
CA ARG A 97 6.82 -12.00 39.73
C ARG A 97 6.24 -11.91 41.15
N PRO A 98 6.19 -12.99 41.94
CA PRO A 98 5.80 -12.85 43.33
C PRO A 98 6.87 -12.02 44.06
N PRO A 99 6.50 -11.08 44.94
CA PRO A 99 7.42 -10.57 45.94
C PRO A 99 7.62 -11.65 47.03
N TRP A 100 8.59 -11.46 47.94
CA TRP A 100 8.89 -12.32 49.12
C TRP A 100 9.67 -13.61 48.78
N ARG A 101 10.71 -14.11 49.45
CA ARG A 101 11.64 -13.85 50.60
C ARG A 101 12.78 -14.91 50.38
N GLY A 102 14.00 -14.89 50.90
CA GLY A 102 14.66 -14.18 51.99
C GLY A 102 16.14 -14.63 52.07
N GLU A 103 16.81 -14.12 53.10
CA GLU A 103 18.23 -14.20 53.49
C GLU A 103 18.86 -15.61 53.50
N ASP A 104 20.12 -15.72 53.05
CA ASP A 104 21.35 -15.92 53.86
C ASP A 104 22.60 -15.63 53.00
#